data_AF-A0A5K0VIE9-F1
#
_entry.id   AF-A0A5K0VIE9-F1
#
_cell.length_a   1.000
_cell.length_b   1.000
_cell.length_c   1.000
_cell.angle_alpha   90.00
_cell.angle_beta   90.00
_cell.angle_gamma   90.00
#
_symmetry.space_group_name_H-M   'P 1'
#
loop_
_entity.id
_entity.type
_entity.pdbx_description
1 polymer ?
#
loop_
_entity_poly.entity_id
_entity_poly.type
_entity_poly.pdbx_seq_one_letter_code
_entity_poly.pdbx_strand_id
1 'polypeptide(L)' 'VLTSVTGDQAGLRSTVDPPIRDACSEQSLRTVMEIGVRCLSEEPTERPSVEDVLWNLQFAAQIQEASRSDGSPVSLQ' A
#
# COMPACT_ATOMS: atom_id res chain seq x y z
N VAL A 1 5.96 -2.61 16.42
CA VAL A 1 5.71 -3.25 15.09
C VAL A 1 5.05 -2.26 14.14
N LEU A 2 3.86 -1.73 14.46
CA LEU A 2 3.13 -0.78 13.58
C LEU A 2 3.89 0.53 13.32
N THR A 3 4.56 1.09 14.33
CA THR A 3 5.37 2.32 14.21
C THR A 3 6.63 2.15 13.34
N SER A 4 7.20 0.95 13.26
CA SER A 4 8.34 0.65 12.39
C SER A 4 7.90 0.48 10.92
N VAL A 5 6.68 0.01 10.68
CA VAL A 5 6.12 -0.20 9.34
C VAL A 5 5.78 1.12 8.63
N THR A 6 5.32 2.14 9.36
CA THR A 6 4.92 3.43 8.78
C THR A 6 6.10 4.39 8.57
N GLY A 7 7.17 4.26 9.36
CA GLY A 7 8.35 5.14 9.30
C GLY A 7 9.48 4.66 8.40
N ASP A 8 9.61 3.36 8.15
CA ASP A 8 10.80 2.78 7.50
C ASP A 8 10.43 1.95 6.26
N GLN A 9 10.91 2.38 5.08
CA GLN A 9 10.73 1.67 3.80
C GLN A 9 11.35 0.26 3.84
N ALA A 10 12.46 0.07 4.54
CA ALA A 10 13.07 -1.25 4.71
C ALA A 10 12.23 -2.14 5.63
N GLY A 11 11.66 -1.56 6.69
CA GLY A 11 10.72 -2.24 7.59
C GLY A 11 9.47 -2.71 6.85
N LEU A 12 8.90 -1.84 6.01
CA LEU A 12 7.77 -2.13 5.14
C LEU A 12 8.05 -3.34 4.22
N ARG A 13 9.15 -3.28 3.46
CA ARG A 13 9.51 -4.34 2.49
C ARG A 13 9.84 -5.68 3.13
N SER A 14 10.32 -5.69 4.37
CA SER A 14 10.60 -6.93 5.11
C SER A 14 9.35 -7.64 5.64
N THR A 15 8.23 -6.94 5.74
CA THR A 15 6.96 -7.45 6.31
C THR A 15 5.98 -7.95 5.24
N VAL A 16 6.11 -7.47 4.00
CA VAL A 16 5.28 -7.91 2.86
C VAL A 16 5.71 -9.30 2.39
N ASP A 17 4.74 -10.18 2.18
CA ASP A 17 4.95 -11.48 1.53
C ASP A 17 5.66 -11.32 0.18
N PRO A 18 6.80 -12.02 -0.10
CA PRO A 18 7.60 -11.81 -1.30
C PRO A 18 6.82 -11.75 -2.63
N PRO A 19 5.84 -12.63 -2.92
CA PRO A 19 5.06 -12.54 -4.17
C PRO A 19 4.29 -11.23 -4.31
N ILE A 20 3.77 -10.68 -3.20
CA ILE A 20 3.03 -9.42 -3.20
C ILE A 20 4.00 -8.25 -3.38
N ARG A 21 5.15 -8.29 -2.69
CA ARG A 21 6.22 -7.28 -2.81
C ARG A 21 6.71 -7.14 -4.25
N ASP A 22 6.84 -8.26 -4.95
CA ASP A 22 7.39 -8.28 -6.30
C ASP A 22 6.32 -7.95 -7.37
N ALA A 23 5.02 -8.13 -7.06
CA ALA A 23 3.92 -7.84 -7.97
C ALA A 23 3.37 -6.41 -7.86
N CYS A 24 3.59 -5.74 -6.73
CA CYS A 24 3.02 -4.44 -6.43
C CYS A 24 4.08 -3.33 -6.39
N SER A 25 3.69 -2.11 -6.77
CA SER A 25 4.55 -0.94 -6.64
C SER A 25 4.74 -0.57 -5.17
N GLU A 26 5.93 -0.07 -4.84
CA GLU A 26 6.27 0.33 -3.47
C GLU A 26 5.28 1.36 -2.93
N GLN A 27 4.89 2.32 -3.77
CA GLN A 27 3.99 3.41 -3.36
C GLN A 27 2.54 2.92 -3.15
N SER A 28 2.08 1.93 -3.93
CA SER A 28 0.79 1.28 -3.70
C SER A 28 0.78 0.51 -2.37
N LEU A 29 1.82 -0.31 -2.14
CA LEU A 29 1.99 -1.07 -0.90
C LEU A 29 2.05 -0.17 0.32
N ARG A 30 2.79 0.93 0.24
CA ARG A 30 2.90 1.92 1.31
C ARG A 30 1.54 2.51 1.66
N THR A 31 0.77 2.92 0.66
CA THR A 31 -0.58 3.48 0.86
C THR A 31 -1.50 2.49 1.58
N VAL A 32 -1.52 1.23 1.13
CA VAL A 32 -2.34 0.16 1.74
C VAL A 32 -1.92 -0.12 3.19
N MET A 33 -0.62 -0.14 3.46
CA MET A 33 -0.13 -0.35 4.82
C MET A 33 -0.43 0.83 5.73
N GLU A 34 -0.22 2.07 5.28
CA GLU A 34 -0.50 3.26 6.08
C GLU A 34 -1.99 3.34 6.47
N ILE A 35 -2.91 3.06 5.54
CA ILE A 35 -4.34 3.00 5.89
C ILE A 35 -4.65 1.81 6.81
N GLY A 36 -4.05 0.64 6.57
CA GLY A 36 -4.21 -0.55 7.41
C GLY A 36 -3.76 -0.32 8.85
N VAL A 37 -2.61 0.35 9.06
CA VAL A 37 -2.12 0.71 10.39
C VAL A 37 -3.08 1.66 11.10
N ARG A 38 -3.60 2.69 10.40
CA ARG A 38 -4.57 3.63 11.01
C ARG A 38 -5.87 2.93 11.40
N CYS A 39 -6.36 1.97 10.61
CA CYS A 39 -7.53 1.15 10.97
C CYS A 39 -7.32 0.34 12.26
N LEU A 40 -6.08 -0.03 12.57
CA LEU A 40 -5.70 -0.80 13.76
C LEU A 40 -5.29 0.07 14.96
N SER A 41 -5.47 1.40 14.87
CA SER A 41 -5.12 2.30 15.97
C SER A 41 -5.85 1.94 17.26
N GLU A 42 -5.13 1.95 18.39
CA GLU A 42 -5.72 1.80 19.73
C GLU A 42 -6.60 3.00 20.08
N GLU A 43 -6.25 4.19 19.58
CA GLU A 43 -7.04 5.41 19.74
C GLU A 43 -8.18 5.44 18.70
N PRO A 44 -9.46 5.37 19.12
CA PRO A 44 -10.59 5.29 18.18
C PRO A 44 -10.74 6.50 17.28
N THR A 45 -10.34 7.70 17.74
CA THR A 45 -10.43 8.94 16.95
C THR A 45 -9.41 9.00 15.82
N GLU A 46 -8.34 8.19 15.88
CA GLU A 46 -7.35 8.07 14.81
C GLU A 46 -7.78 7.08 13.70
N ARG A 47 -8.83 6.30 13.95
CA ARG A 47 -9.34 5.35 12.96
C ARG A 47 -10.06 6.12 11.84
N PRO A 48 -9.73 5.84 10.58
CA PRO A 48 -10.34 6.51 9.44
C PRO A 48 -11.82 6.17 9.31
N SER A 49 -12.59 7.04 8.65
CA SER A 49 -13.93 6.68 8.21
C SER A 49 -13.86 5.59 7.13
N VAL A 50 -14.95 4.85 6.91
CA VAL A 50 -15.00 3.88 5.82
C VAL A 50 -14.82 4.54 4.45
N GLU A 51 -15.27 5.79 4.30
CA GLU A 51 -15.08 6.57 3.07
C GLU A 51 -13.59 6.84 2.82
N ASP A 52 -12.85 7.25 3.85
CA ASP A 52 -11.41 7.46 3.78
C ASP A 52 -10.68 6.14 3.43
N VAL A 53 -11.09 5.02 4.02
CA VAL A 53 -10.51 3.71 3.71
C VAL A 53 -10.69 3.37 2.23
N LEU A 54 -11.92 3.47 1.73
CA LEU A 54 -12.23 3.18 0.33
C LEU A 54 -11.45 4.09 -0.62
N TRP A 55 -11.37 5.38 -0.29
CA TRP A 55 -10.60 6.36 -1.05
C TRP A 55 -9.12 5.98 -1.15
N ASN A 56 -8.49 5.65 -0.02
CA ASN A 56 -7.07 5.28 0.02
C ASN A 56 -6.79 3.98 -0.75
N LEU A 57 -7.70 2.99 -0.67
CA LEU A 57 -7.58 1.75 -1.44
C LEU A 57 -7.72 1.99 -2.94
N GLN A 58 -8.66 2.85 -3.36
CA GLN A 58 -8.83 3.21 -4.76
C GLN A 58 -7.62 3.99 -5.29
N PHE A 59 -7.08 4.90 -4.48
CA PHE A 59 -5.85 5.62 -4.79
C PHE A 59 -4.65 4.67 -4.95
N ALA A 60 -4.48 3.71 -4.03
CA ALA A 60 -3.43 2.70 -4.13
C ALA A 60 -3.56 1.85 -5.40
N ALA A 61 -4.78 1.51 -5.82
CA ALA A 61 -5.03 0.78 -7.07
C ALA A 61 -4.68 1.62 -8.30
N GLN A 62 -4.99 2.92 -8.30
CA GLN A 62 -4.61 3.84 -9.39
C GLN A 62 -3.09 3.96 -9.54
N ILE A 63 -2.36 4.08 -8.41
CA ILE A 63 -0.89 4.09 -8.41
C ILE A 63 -0.34 2.79 -9.00
N GLN A 64 -0.91 1.65 -8.63
CA GLN A 64 -0.51 0.35 -9.16
C GLN A 64 -0.69 0.26 -10.68
N GLU A 65 -1.84 0.69 -11.19
CA GLU A 65 -2.14 0.66 -12.63
C GLU A 65 -1.22 1.60 -13.42
N ALA A 66 -0.97 2.80 -12.90
CA ALA A 66 -0.04 3.74 -13.50
C ALA A 66 1.38 3.16 -13.58
N SER A 67 1.84 2.47 -12.53
CA SER A 67 3.18 1.84 -12.51
C SER A 67 3.34 0.71 -13.54
N ARG A 68 2.25 0.02 -13.90
CA ARG A 68 2.26 -0.99 -14.97
C ARG A 68 2.29 -0.36 -16.36
N SER A 69 1.70 0.82 -16.50
CA SER A 69 1.59 1.54 -17.77
C SER A 69 2.91 2.22 -18.17
N ASP A 70 3.75 2.60 -17.21
CA ASP A 70 5.05 3.26 -17.41
C ASP A 70 6.18 2.29 -17.86
N GLY A 71 5.89 0.98 -17.96
CA GLY A 71 6.88 -0.06 -18.29
C GLY A 71 7.05 -0.43 -19.77
N SER A 72 6.01 -0.32 -20.62
CA SER A 72 5.95 -0.68 -22.07
C SER A 72 6.48 -2.08 -22.51
N PRO A 73 6.16 -2.56 -23.73
CA PRO A 73 4.83 -2.94 -24.23
C PRO A 73 4.43 -4.35 -23.74
N VAL A 74 3.15 -4.71 -23.91
CA VAL A 74 2.76 -6.12 -23.99
C VAL A 74 3.40 -6.71 -25.25
N SER A 75 4.60 -7.28 -25.13
CA SER A 75 5.09 -8.26 -26.08
C SER A 75 4.44 -9.60 -25.78
N LEU A 76 3.70 -10.06 -26.79
CA LEU A 76 3.01 -11.34 -26.91
C LEU A 76 3.78 -12.53 -26.29
N GLN A 77 3.05 -13.37 -25.57
CA GLN A 77 3.00 -14.81 -25.87
C GLN A 77 1.63 -15.38 -25.52
#